data_AF-A0A059CZ24-F1
#
_entry.id   AF-A0A059CZ24-F1
#
_cell.length_a   1.000
_cell.length_b   1.000
_cell.length_c   1.000
_cell.angle_alpha   90.00
_cell.angle_beta   90.00
_cell.angle_gamma   90.00
#
_symmetry.space_group_name_H-M   'P 1'
#
loop_
_entity.id
_entity.type
_entity.pdbx_description
1 polymer ?
#
loop_
_entity_poly.entity_id
_entity_poly.type
_entity_poly.pdbx_seq_one_letter_code
_entity_poly.pdbx_strand_id
1 'polypeptide(L)'
;MALRVAAAACIGRHKNAPLSLVSVPNRLLRRSPPGFGSPLQHQAGRSVRAIQGATAEPVAPKKEDERQSPQDWKIKMLYDGDCPLCMREVDMLRERNKQYGTIKFVDIGSAEYLPEENQGLDYKTVMGRIHAILSDGTVVTDVEAFRRLYEQVGLGWIYAITKYEPIATIADAVYKVWAKYRLQVTGRPPLEEILEARKRKGEMCNDGDKCKM
;
A
#
# COMPACT_ATOMS: atom_id res chain seq x y z
N MET A 1 13.37 48.33 -43.96
CA MET A 1 12.87 47.49 -45.08
C MET A 1 13.67 46.19 -45.09
N ALA A 2 13.07 45.07 -44.67
CA ALA A 2 13.57 43.70 -44.84
C ALA A 2 12.36 42.77 -44.60
N LEU A 3 11.69 42.21 -45.61
CA LEU A 3 12.05 41.06 -46.46
C LEU A 3 12.00 39.69 -45.75
N ARG A 4 10.78 39.11 -45.70
CA ARG A 4 10.45 37.67 -45.80
C ARG A 4 10.96 36.78 -44.62
N VAL A 5 10.40 35.61 -44.32
CA VAL A 5 9.73 34.56 -45.11
C VAL A 5 8.51 34.00 -44.35
N ALA A 6 7.52 33.49 -45.07
CA ALA A 6 6.32 32.85 -44.51
C ALA A 6 6.48 31.33 -44.32
N ALA A 7 5.74 30.74 -43.38
CA ALA A 7 5.43 29.31 -43.38
C ALA A 7 3.97 29.11 -42.93
N ALA A 8 3.17 28.46 -43.77
CA ALA A 8 1.79 28.09 -43.44
C ALA A 8 1.76 26.71 -42.76
N ALA A 9 0.88 26.54 -41.77
CA ALA A 9 0.55 25.25 -41.18
C ALA A 9 -0.95 24.98 -41.38
N CYS A 10 -1.29 23.86 -42.02
CA CYS A 10 -2.65 23.52 -42.41
C CYS A 10 -3.49 23.04 -41.21
N ILE A 11 -4.71 23.55 -41.09
CA ILE A 11 -5.69 23.08 -40.08
C ILE A 11 -6.31 21.76 -40.57
N GLY A 12 -5.73 20.64 -40.14
CA GLY A 12 -6.23 19.29 -40.39
C GLY A 12 -7.40 18.93 -39.47
N ARG A 13 -8.62 18.98 -39.99
CA ARG A 13 -9.86 18.71 -39.26
C ARG A 13 -9.97 17.20 -38.93
N HIS A 14 -9.89 16.82 -37.65
CA HIS A 14 -10.13 15.44 -37.22
C HIS A 14 -11.54 14.98 -37.60
N LYS A 15 -11.65 13.83 -38.28
CA LYS A 15 -12.92 13.14 -38.53
C LYS A 15 -13.08 12.00 -37.53
N ASN A 16 -14.15 12.04 -36.74
CA ASN A 16 -14.57 10.89 -35.93
C ASN A 16 -15.19 9.82 -36.82
N ALA A 17 -14.87 8.55 -36.55
CA ALA A 17 -15.57 7.39 -37.11
C ALA A 17 -15.84 6.39 -35.96
N PRO A 18 -17.10 5.96 -35.73
CA PRO A 18 -17.43 4.99 -34.70
C PRO A 18 -17.34 3.55 -35.24
N LEU A 19 -16.89 2.61 -34.42
CA LEU A 19 -17.00 1.18 -34.71
C LEU A 19 -17.56 0.40 -33.51
N SER A 20 -18.89 0.26 -33.56
CA SER A 20 -19.67 -0.95 -33.34
C SER A 20 -19.21 -1.98 -32.29
N LEU A 21 -20.04 -2.07 -31.26
CA LEU A 21 -20.31 -3.27 -30.45
C LEU A 21 -20.23 -4.58 -31.26
N VAL A 22 -19.45 -5.54 -30.76
CA VAL A 22 -19.59 -6.96 -31.12
C VAL A 22 -20.08 -7.71 -29.89
N SER A 23 -21.30 -8.23 -29.99
CA SER A 23 -21.94 -9.04 -28.94
C SER A 23 -21.27 -10.41 -28.81
N VAL A 24 -20.91 -10.81 -27.59
CA VAL A 24 -20.42 -12.17 -27.30
C VAL A 24 -21.61 -13.03 -26.88
N PRO A 25 -21.94 -14.11 -27.62
CA PRO A 25 -23.12 -14.92 -27.31
C PRO A 25 -22.88 -15.84 -26.11
N ASN A 26 -23.74 -15.71 -25.12
CA ASN A 26 -23.82 -16.60 -23.97
C ASN A 26 -24.29 -18.01 -24.42
N ARG A 27 -23.46 -19.05 -24.26
CA ARG A 27 -23.85 -20.45 -24.49
C ARG A 27 -23.69 -21.30 -23.23
N LEU A 28 -24.82 -21.48 -22.54
CA LEU A 28 -25.06 -22.58 -21.62
C LEU A 28 -24.87 -23.93 -22.33
N LEU A 29 -24.01 -24.81 -21.84
CA LEU A 29 -24.15 -26.25 -22.03
C LEU A 29 -23.91 -27.03 -20.74
N ARG A 30 -25.04 -27.27 -20.07
CA ARG A 30 -25.26 -28.19 -18.96
C ARG A 30 -25.10 -29.64 -19.44
N ARG A 31 -24.24 -30.46 -18.82
CA ARG A 31 -24.29 -31.93 -18.97
C ARG A 31 -23.69 -32.71 -17.78
N SER A 32 -24.56 -33.53 -17.16
CA SER A 32 -24.31 -34.67 -16.26
C SER A 32 -25.36 -35.75 -16.66
N PRO A 33 -25.46 -36.94 -16.02
CA PRO A 33 -24.50 -37.72 -15.20
C PRO A 33 -23.96 -38.88 -16.08
N PRO A 34 -23.95 -40.22 -15.81
CA PRO A 34 -24.23 -41.05 -14.60
C PRO A 34 -22.95 -41.32 -13.75
N GLY A 35 -22.94 -42.12 -12.68
CA GLY A 35 -24.02 -42.81 -11.96
C GLY A 35 -23.82 -44.32 -11.73
N PHE A 36 -22.90 -44.70 -10.84
CA PHE A 36 -22.70 -46.02 -10.18
C PHE A 36 -21.83 -45.73 -8.93
N GLY A 37 -21.95 -46.36 -7.76
CA GLY A 37 -22.86 -47.41 -7.26
C GLY A 37 -22.25 -47.93 -5.93
N SER A 38 -22.94 -47.75 -4.80
CA SER A 38 -22.43 -48.17 -3.48
C SER A 38 -22.58 -49.69 -3.26
N PRO A 39 -21.74 -50.28 -2.40
CA PRO A 39 -22.20 -51.34 -1.51
C PRO A 39 -21.98 -50.98 -0.03
N LEU A 40 -23.04 -51.13 0.76
CA LEU A 40 -22.97 -51.32 2.21
C LEU A 40 -22.46 -52.73 2.51
N GLN A 41 -21.55 -52.91 3.48
CA GLN A 41 -21.63 -54.07 4.37
C GLN A 41 -20.92 -53.92 5.74
N HIS A 42 -21.76 -53.85 6.77
CA HIS A 42 -21.69 -54.51 8.09
C HIS A 42 -20.39 -54.61 8.93
N GLN A 43 -20.49 -53.96 10.10
CA GLN A 43 -20.32 -54.54 11.46
C GLN A 43 -19.06 -55.37 11.82
N ALA A 44 -18.23 -54.79 12.70
CA ALA A 44 -17.96 -55.27 14.06
C ALA A 44 -17.22 -54.13 14.81
N GLY A 45 -17.41 -53.82 16.11
CA GLY A 45 -17.97 -54.64 17.18
C GLY A 45 -16.90 -54.97 18.21
N ARG A 46 -16.54 -54.00 19.09
CA ARG A 46 -15.82 -54.23 20.36
C ARG A 46 -15.98 -53.06 21.32
N SER A 47 -16.05 -53.39 22.61
CA SER A 47 -16.52 -52.52 23.68
C SER A 47 -15.39 -52.08 24.62
N VAL A 48 -15.45 -50.81 25.04
CA VAL A 48 -15.01 -50.22 26.32
C VAL A 48 -13.70 -50.72 26.96
N ARG A 49 -12.78 -49.76 27.17
CA ARG A 49 -12.13 -49.62 28.47
C ARG A 49 -12.00 -48.14 28.84
N ALA A 50 -12.64 -47.73 29.92
CA ALA A 50 -12.48 -46.40 30.48
C ALA A 50 -11.18 -46.31 31.27
N ILE A 51 -10.47 -45.20 31.14
CA ILE A 51 -9.46 -44.74 32.09
C ILE A 51 -9.82 -43.29 32.41
N GLN A 52 -10.03 -43.00 33.70
CA GLN A 52 -10.39 -41.67 34.20
C GLN A 52 -9.12 -40.87 34.53
N GLY A 53 -9.26 -39.54 34.52
CA GLY A 53 -8.50 -38.68 35.43
C GLY A 53 -7.20 -38.07 34.91
N ALA A 54 -7.32 -37.01 34.10
CA ALA A 54 -6.37 -35.89 34.10
C ALA A 54 -7.05 -34.63 33.53
N THR A 55 -7.73 -33.87 34.38
CA THR A 55 -8.18 -32.51 34.04
C THR A 55 -6.98 -31.57 34.04
N ALA A 56 -6.20 -31.58 32.95
CA ALA A 56 -5.35 -30.46 32.62
C ALA A 56 -6.25 -29.37 32.04
N GLU A 57 -6.38 -28.25 32.75
CA GLU A 57 -7.08 -27.07 32.22
C GLU A 57 -6.39 -26.63 30.91
N PRO A 58 -7.12 -26.50 29.79
CA PRO A 58 -6.58 -25.82 28.63
C PRO A 58 -6.45 -24.35 28.99
N VAL A 59 -5.26 -23.91 29.38
CA VAL A 59 -4.93 -22.48 29.48
C VAL A 59 -5.10 -21.92 28.07
N ALA A 60 -6.24 -21.28 27.84
CA ALA A 60 -6.57 -20.71 26.55
C ALA A 60 -5.46 -19.72 26.17
N PRO A 61 -4.88 -19.84 24.95
CA PRO A 61 -4.01 -18.79 24.48
C PRO A 61 -4.85 -17.52 24.40
N LYS A 62 -4.46 -16.50 25.17
CA LYS A 62 -4.98 -15.14 25.01
C LYS A 62 -4.54 -14.65 23.63
N LYS A 63 -5.33 -14.97 22.61
CA LYS A 63 -5.34 -14.19 21.39
C LYS A 63 -5.95 -12.86 21.75
N GLU A 64 -5.08 -11.88 21.92
CA GLU A 64 -5.42 -10.47 21.84
C GLU A 64 -5.77 -10.17 20.38
N ASP A 65 -6.95 -10.64 19.96
CA ASP A 65 -7.64 -10.15 18.77
C ASP A 65 -8.09 -8.72 19.08
N GLU A 66 -7.14 -7.77 19.03
CA GLU A 66 -7.47 -6.37 18.87
C GLU A 66 -8.34 -6.23 17.63
N ARG A 67 -9.59 -5.85 17.83
CA ARG A 67 -10.61 -5.76 16.78
C ARG A 67 -10.27 -4.63 15.81
N GLN A 68 -9.41 -4.93 14.85
CA GLN A 68 -9.32 -4.16 13.62
C GLN A 68 -10.68 -4.24 12.94
N SER A 69 -11.39 -3.10 12.88
CA SER A 69 -12.64 -2.97 12.13
C SER A 69 -12.40 -3.32 10.65
N PRO A 70 -13.41 -3.81 9.91
CA PRO A 70 -13.24 -4.16 8.50
C PRO A 70 -12.73 -2.97 7.70
N GLN A 71 -11.44 -3.02 7.34
CA GLN A 71 -10.79 -1.97 6.57
C GLN A 71 -11.07 -2.19 5.08
N ASP A 72 -11.58 -1.15 4.42
CA ASP A 72 -11.78 -1.14 2.96
C ASP A 72 -10.44 -1.12 2.18
N TRP A 73 -9.37 -0.67 2.86
CA TRP A 73 -8.00 -0.65 2.34
C TRP A 73 -7.22 -1.94 2.69
N LYS A 74 -6.29 -2.32 1.81
CA LYS A 74 -5.36 -3.46 1.99
C LYS A 74 -4.00 -3.05 2.52
N ILE A 75 -3.57 -1.84 2.21
CA ILE A 75 -2.34 -1.24 2.72
C ILE A 75 -2.52 0.25 2.97
N LYS A 76 -1.85 0.76 3.99
CA LYS A 76 -1.75 2.18 4.30
C LYS A 76 -0.33 2.65 3.97
N MET A 77 -0.19 3.63 3.09
CA MET A 77 1.08 4.30 2.79
C MET A 77 1.26 5.48 3.73
N LEU A 78 2.33 5.49 4.53
CA LEU A 78 2.74 6.69 5.26
C LEU A 78 3.74 7.47 4.40
N TYR A 79 3.47 8.75 4.16
CA TYR A 79 4.30 9.61 3.32
C TYR A 79 4.42 11.02 3.89
N ASP A 80 5.46 11.75 3.51
CA ASP A 80 5.70 13.15 3.88
C ASP A 80 5.20 14.08 2.76
N GLY A 81 4.12 14.83 3.00
CA GLY A 81 3.55 15.76 2.02
C GLY A 81 4.46 16.95 1.67
N ASP A 82 5.35 17.33 2.59
CA ASP A 82 6.31 18.42 2.40
C ASP A 82 7.57 17.96 1.63
N CYS A 83 7.60 16.73 1.12
CA CYS A 83 8.70 16.14 0.35
C CYS A 83 8.33 16.03 -1.15
N PRO A 84 8.86 16.90 -2.05
CA PRO A 84 8.49 16.90 -3.47
C PRO A 84 8.82 15.60 -4.23
N LEU A 85 9.86 14.86 -3.82
CA LEU A 85 10.15 13.53 -4.37
C LEU A 85 9.13 12.48 -3.93
N CYS A 86 8.72 12.54 -2.66
CA CYS A 86 7.73 11.64 -2.08
C CYS A 86 6.36 11.87 -2.74
N MET A 87 5.99 13.13 -2.98
CA MET A 87 4.74 13.50 -3.63
C MET A 87 4.63 13.01 -5.08
N ARG A 88 5.70 13.03 -5.88
CA ARG A 88 5.69 12.44 -7.24
C ARG A 88 5.29 10.97 -7.25
N GLU A 89 5.80 10.22 -6.28
CA GLU A 89 5.49 8.80 -6.10
C GLU A 89 4.05 8.60 -5.59
N VAL A 90 3.65 9.37 -4.57
CA VAL A 90 2.30 9.35 -4.00
C VAL A 90 1.24 9.68 -5.04
N ASP A 91 1.44 10.70 -5.88
CA ASP A 91 0.46 11.11 -6.90
C ASP A 91 0.36 10.09 -8.03
N MET A 92 1.49 9.47 -8.42
CA MET A 92 1.50 8.35 -9.35
C MET A 92 0.74 7.13 -8.80
N LEU A 93 0.94 6.80 -7.52
CA LEU A 93 0.23 5.70 -6.85
C LEU A 93 -1.26 6.03 -6.67
N ARG A 94 -1.62 7.27 -6.32
CA ARG A 94 -3.01 7.75 -6.21
C ARG A 94 -3.75 7.60 -7.54
N GLU A 95 -3.15 8.04 -8.64
CA GLU A 95 -3.78 7.98 -9.96
C GLU A 95 -4.12 6.52 -10.34
N ARG A 96 -3.18 5.59 -10.13
CA ARG A 96 -3.46 4.16 -10.35
C ARG A 96 -4.46 3.61 -9.34
N ASN A 97 -4.36 3.99 -8.08
CA ASN A 97 -5.24 3.49 -7.02
C ASN A 97 -6.72 3.89 -7.23
N LYS A 98 -7.04 4.87 -8.08
CA LYS A 98 -8.44 5.12 -8.53
C LYS A 98 -9.11 3.88 -9.13
N GLN A 99 -8.35 2.99 -9.76
CA GLN A 99 -8.86 1.74 -10.33
C GLN A 99 -8.98 0.60 -9.30
N TYR A 100 -8.14 0.60 -8.26
CA TYR A 100 -7.99 -0.52 -7.33
C TYR A 100 -8.67 -0.30 -5.97
N GLY A 101 -8.68 0.92 -5.44
CA GLY A 101 -9.25 1.27 -4.13
C GLY A 101 -8.47 0.73 -2.91
N THR A 102 -7.33 0.07 -3.13
CA THR A 102 -6.64 -0.76 -2.12
C THR A 102 -5.68 0.00 -1.20
N ILE A 103 -5.17 1.17 -1.60
CA ILE A 103 -4.21 1.96 -0.82
C ILE A 103 -4.92 3.10 -0.07
N LYS A 104 -4.76 3.16 1.26
CA LYS A 104 -5.04 4.35 2.08
C LYS A 104 -3.77 5.21 2.16
N PHE A 105 -3.83 6.48 1.79
CA PHE A 105 -2.70 7.40 1.88
C PHE A 105 -2.82 8.22 3.18
N VAL A 106 -1.73 8.31 3.96
CA VAL A 106 -1.68 9.10 5.20
C VAL A 106 -0.44 9.99 5.21
N ASP A 107 -0.68 11.28 5.34
CA ASP A 107 0.36 12.30 5.40
C ASP A 107 0.88 12.43 6.83
N ILE A 108 2.18 12.21 7.04
CA ILE A 108 2.82 12.44 8.35
C ILE A 108 3.06 13.94 8.60
N GLY A 109 3.12 14.75 7.55
CA GLY A 109 3.23 16.20 7.63
C GLY A 109 2.00 16.85 8.29
N SER A 110 0.81 16.24 8.09
CA SER A 110 -0.47 16.74 8.60
C SER A 110 -0.45 17.00 10.12
N ALA A 111 -1.25 17.98 10.55
CA ALA A 111 -1.57 18.23 11.95
C ALA A 111 -2.53 17.18 12.53
N GLU A 112 -3.28 16.48 11.67
CA GLU A 112 -4.20 15.40 12.03
C GLU A 112 -3.50 14.02 12.15
N TYR A 113 -2.17 13.98 12.01
CA TYR A 113 -1.42 12.72 12.10
C TYR A 113 -1.31 12.22 13.55
N LEU A 114 -2.02 11.13 13.85
CA LEU A 114 -1.99 10.42 15.13
C LEU A 114 -1.15 9.13 15.04
N PRO A 115 -0.02 9.01 15.76
CA PRO A 115 0.78 7.78 15.80
C PRO A 115 -0.02 6.54 16.24
N GLU A 116 -1.00 6.72 17.12
CA GLU A 116 -1.85 5.68 17.71
C GLU A 116 -2.66 4.93 16.62
N GLU A 117 -3.20 5.66 15.64
CA GLU A 117 -3.89 5.07 14.48
C GLU A 117 -2.94 4.39 13.48
N ASN A 118 -1.62 4.57 13.68
CA ASN A 118 -0.57 4.23 12.73
C ASN A 118 0.51 3.33 13.37
N GLN A 119 0.09 2.41 14.25
CA GLN A 119 0.95 1.39 14.90
C GLN A 119 2.04 2.00 15.79
N GLY A 120 1.76 3.14 16.43
CA GLY A 120 2.70 3.85 17.31
C GLY A 120 3.88 4.50 16.56
N LEU A 121 3.83 4.57 15.23
CA LEU A 121 4.89 5.18 14.43
C LEU A 121 4.85 6.70 14.57
N ASP A 122 5.85 7.28 15.22
CA ASP A 122 5.94 8.73 15.37
C ASP A 122 6.48 9.42 14.10
N TYR A 123 6.24 10.73 14.00
CA TYR A 123 6.69 11.55 12.87
C TYR A 123 8.20 11.40 12.60
N LYS A 124 9.03 11.33 13.66
CA LYS A 124 10.48 11.24 13.57
C LYS A 124 10.93 9.91 12.95
N THR A 125 10.28 8.81 13.32
CA THR A 125 10.53 7.46 12.82
C THR A 125 10.17 7.37 11.34
N VAL A 126 8.98 7.86 10.97
CA VAL A 126 8.48 7.74 9.59
C VAL A 126 9.14 8.72 8.63
N MET A 127 9.54 9.91 9.08
CA MET A 127 10.24 10.88 8.23
C MET A 127 11.56 10.30 7.65
N GLY A 128 12.22 9.37 8.36
CA GLY A 128 13.50 8.79 7.98
C GLY A 128 13.47 7.82 6.78
N ARG A 129 12.41 7.03 6.62
CA ARG A 129 12.29 5.92 5.63
C ARG A 129 10.84 5.72 5.22
N ILE A 130 10.55 5.16 4.05
CA ILE A 130 9.16 4.82 3.72
C ILE A 130 8.64 3.73 4.67
N HIS A 131 7.40 3.89 5.13
CA HIS A 131 6.67 2.91 5.92
C HIS A 131 5.32 2.64 5.26
N ALA A 132 4.90 1.38 5.26
CA ALA A 132 3.55 0.99 4.91
C ALA A 132 3.00 -0.02 5.92
N ILE A 133 1.71 0.07 6.21
CA ILE A 133 1.02 -0.77 7.21
C ILE A 133 0.00 -1.62 6.46
N LEU A 134 0.11 -2.95 6.56
CA LEU A 134 -0.88 -3.86 5.98
C LEU A 134 -2.19 -3.81 6.78
N SER A 135 -3.28 -4.30 6.18
CA SER A 135 -4.59 -4.35 6.84
C SER A 135 -4.66 -5.26 8.07
N ASP A 136 -3.65 -6.10 8.30
CA ASP A 136 -3.47 -6.94 9.50
C ASP A 136 -2.64 -6.25 10.61
N GLY A 137 -2.16 -5.02 10.38
CA GLY A 137 -1.29 -4.27 11.29
C GLY A 137 0.22 -4.41 11.01
N THR A 138 0.65 -5.34 10.15
CA THR A 138 2.08 -5.54 9.86
C THR A 138 2.71 -4.30 9.24
N VAL A 139 3.74 -3.76 9.88
CA VAL A 139 4.54 -2.65 9.36
C VAL A 139 5.66 -3.21 8.47
N VAL A 140 5.75 -2.72 7.24
CA VAL A 140 6.85 -2.96 6.30
C VAL A 140 7.54 -1.63 5.97
N THR A 141 8.84 -1.68 5.66
CA THR A 141 9.66 -0.48 5.38
C THR A 141 10.46 -0.60 4.10
N ASP A 142 11.06 0.52 3.69
CA ASP A 142 12.06 0.61 2.61
C ASP A 142 11.58 -0.05 1.29
N VAL A 143 12.42 -0.88 0.68
CA VAL A 143 12.13 -1.56 -0.60
C VAL A 143 10.93 -2.51 -0.47
N GLU A 144 10.69 -3.11 0.69
CA GLU A 144 9.50 -3.95 0.87
C GLU A 144 8.21 -3.11 0.89
N ALA A 145 8.20 -1.95 1.54
CA ALA A 145 7.04 -1.07 1.52
C ALA A 145 6.65 -0.69 0.08
N PHE A 146 7.62 -0.26 -0.74
CA PHE A 146 7.38 0.01 -2.16
C PHE A 146 6.87 -1.23 -2.91
N ARG A 147 7.48 -2.40 -2.70
CA ARG A 147 7.03 -3.65 -3.34
C ARG A 147 5.55 -3.95 -3.03
N ARG A 148 5.16 -3.91 -1.75
CA ARG A 148 3.79 -4.19 -1.31
C ARG A 148 2.80 -3.16 -1.86
N LEU A 149 3.17 -1.88 -1.89
CA LEU A 149 2.37 -0.80 -2.49
C LEU A 149 2.16 -1.01 -3.99
N TYR A 150 3.21 -1.37 -4.72
CA TYR A 150 3.17 -1.59 -6.17
C TYR A 150 2.32 -2.82 -6.52
N GLU A 151 2.40 -3.87 -5.70
CA GLU A 151 1.52 -5.05 -5.83
C GLU A 151 0.03 -4.68 -5.72
N GLN A 152 -0.34 -3.71 -4.86
CA GLN A 152 -1.73 -3.25 -4.75
C GLN A 152 -2.26 -2.48 -5.97
N VAL A 153 -1.38 -1.91 -6.81
CA VAL A 153 -1.77 -1.15 -8.02
C VAL A 153 -1.34 -1.83 -9.33
N GLY A 154 -1.16 -3.15 -9.31
CA GLY A 154 -0.83 -3.96 -10.50
C GLY A 154 0.59 -3.78 -11.05
N LEU A 155 1.48 -3.13 -10.30
CA LEU A 155 2.89 -2.86 -10.66
C LEU A 155 3.89 -3.87 -10.07
N GLY A 156 3.42 -4.94 -9.41
CA GLY A 156 4.29 -5.96 -8.81
C GLY A 156 5.29 -6.61 -9.79
N TRP A 157 5.00 -6.58 -11.10
CA TRP A 157 5.91 -7.05 -12.15
C TRP A 157 7.22 -6.25 -12.23
N ILE A 158 7.22 -4.96 -11.85
CA ILE A 158 8.44 -4.13 -11.80
C ILE A 158 9.44 -4.73 -10.81
N TYR A 159 8.94 -5.16 -9.65
CA TYR A 159 9.75 -5.83 -8.62
C TYR A 159 10.07 -7.29 -8.94
N ALA A 160 9.35 -7.93 -9.87
CA ALA A 160 9.73 -9.26 -10.35
C ALA A 160 11.05 -9.21 -11.16
N ILE A 161 11.30 -8.12 -11.88
CA ILE A 161 12.56 -7.89 -12.61
C ILE A 161 13.72 -7.64 -11.65
N THR A 162 13.50 -6.90 -10.56
CA THR A 162 14.57 -6.59 -9.58
C THR A 162 14.93 -7.76 -8.67
N LYS A 163 14.18 -8.88 -8.69
CA LYS A 163 14.53 -10.11 -7.96
C LYS A 163 15.73 -10.86 -8.54
N TYR A 164 16.25 -10.45 -9.70
CA TYR A 164 17.54 -10.92 -10.18
C TYR A 164 18.64 -10.42 -9.23
N GLU A 165 19.32 -11.34 -8.56
CA GLU A 165 20.21 -11.07 -7.42
C GLU A 165 21.25 -9.95 -7.65
N PRO A 166 21.92 -9.83 -8.82
CA PRO A 166 22.78 -8.69 -9.11
C PRO A 166 22.08 -7.32 -9.13
N ILE A 167 20.82 -7.25 -9.58
CA ILE A 167 20.03 -6.01 -9.65
C ILE A 167 19.59 -5.59 -8.24
N ALA A 168 19.20 -6.54 -7.39
CA ALA A 168 18.80 -6.26 -6.01
C ALA A 168 19.93 -5.57 -5.22
N THR A 169 21.16 -6.10 -5.29
CA THR A 169 22.33 -5.50 -4.61
C THR A 169 22.63 -4.08 -5.08
N ILE A 170 22.49 -3.81 -6.39
CA ILE A 170 22.68 -2.46 -6.96
C ILE A 170 21.57 -1.51 -6.48
N ALA A 171 20.31 -1.96 -6.47
CA ALA A 171 19.18 -1.15 -6.04
C ALA A 171 19.31 -0.71 -4.57
N ASP A 172 19.69 -1.62 -3.67
CA ASP A 172 19.92 -1.31 -2.25
C ASP A 172 21.06 -0.32 -2.04
N ALA A 173 22.15 -0.43 -2.81
CA ALA A 173 23.27 0.50 -2.73
C ALA A 173 22.85 1.91 -3.19
N VAL A 174 22.14 2.01 -4.32
CA VAL A 174 21.58 3.27 -4.83
C VAL A 174 20.58 3.87 -3.84
N TYR A 175 19.71 3.05 -3.24
CA TYR A 175 18.73 3.52 -2.25
C TYR A 175 19.38 4.09 -1.00
N LYS A 176 20.43 3.44 -0.45
CA LYS A 176 21.19 3.96 0.70
C LYS A 176 21.84 5.31 0.42
N VAL A 177 22.42 5.49 -0.78
CA VAL A 177 23.00 6.78 -1.21
C VAL A 177 21.90 7.83 -1.32
N TRP A 178 20.79 7.52 -2.02
CA TRP A 178 19.65 8.43 -2.16
C TRP A 178 19.07 8.84 -0.80
N ALA A 179 18.82 7.89 0.10
CA ALA A 179 18.25 8.14 1.41
C ALA A 179 19.11 9.10 2.27
N LYS A 180 20.44 9.05 2.12
CA LYS A 180 21.40 9.95 2.78
C LYS A 180 21.36 11.38 2.20
N TYR A 181 21.27 11.52 0.88
CA TYR A 181 21.35 12.83 0.21
C TYR A 181 20.00 13.49 -0.11
N ARG A 182 18.87 12.78 0.03
CA ARG A 182 17.54 13.24 -0.43
C ARG A 182 17.11 14.62 0.10
N LEU A 183 17.45 15.00 1.33
CA LEU A 183 17.08 16.32 1.88
C LEU A 183 17.86 17.43 1.16
N GLN A 184 19.16 17.25 0.98
CA GLN A 184 20.03 18.19 0.23
C GLN A 184 19.62 18.27 -1.25
N VAL A 185 19.35 17.13 -1.89
CA VAL A 185 18.91 17.05 -3.30
C VAL A 185 17.52 17.67 -3.51
N THR A 186 16.68 17.77 -2.47
CA THR A 186 15.37 18.44 -2.53
C THR A 186 15.37 19.87 -2.01
N GLY A 187 16.53 20.40 -1.60
CA GLY A 187 16.63 21.74 -1.03
C GLY A 187 15.92 21.92 0.32
N ARG A 188 15.64 20.84 1.04
CA ARG A 188 15.03 20.89 2.38
C ARG A 188 16.08 21.12 3.47
N PRO A 189 15.73 21.83 4.56
CA PRO A 189 16.59 21.96 5.72
C PRO A 189 16.91 20.60 6.37
N PRO A 190 17.96 20.51 7.21
CA PRO A 190 18.30 19.30 7.94
C PRO A 190 17.16 18.82 8.85
N LEU A 191 17.21 17.54 9.25
CA LEU A 191 16.15 16.86 9.99
C LEU A 191 15.84 17.56 11.32
N GLU A 192 16.89 18.08 11.94
CA GLU A 192 16.89 18.78 13.22
C GLU A 192 16.05 20.06 13.16
N GLU A 193 16.26 20.89 12.12
CA GLU A 193 15.48 22.12 11.89
C GLU A 193 14.00 21.84 11.60
N ILE A 194 13.69 20.76 10.86
CA ILE A 194 12.31 20.32 10.60
C ILE A 194 11.62 19.92 11.91
N LEU A 195 12.32 19.17 12.77
CA LEU A 195 11.81 18.76 14.09
C LEU A 195 11.63 19.97 15.03
N GLU A 196 12.55 20.92 15.02
CA GLU A 196 12.41 22.17 15.81
C GLU A 196 11.25 23.03 15.33
N ALA A 197 11.08 23.21 14.01
CA ALA A 197 9.96 23.94 13.45
C ALA A 197 8.61 23.30 13.81
N ARG A 198 8.53 21.95 13.77
CA ARG A 198 7.32 21.21 14.18
C ARG A 198 7.04 21.33 15.69
N LYS A 199 8.08 21.29 16.54
CA LYS A 199 7.95 21.54 18.00
C LYS A 199 7.43 22.93 18.29
N ARG A 200 8.07 23.98 17.76
CA ARG A 200 7.66 25.39 17.94
C ARG A 200 6.21 25.60 17.50
N LYS A 201 5.81 25.01 16.36
CA LYS A 201 4.41 25.05 15.89
C LYS A 201 3.46 24.37 16.89
N GLY A 202 3.82 23.21 17.43
CA GLY A 202 3.04 22.50 18.45
C GLY A 202 2.92 23.27 19.78
N GLU A 203 4.00 23.88 20.25
CA GLU A 203 4.03 24.74 21.45
C GLU A 203 3.09 25.95 21.27
N MET A 204 3.21 26.67 20.14
CA MET A 204 2.31 27.79 19.80
C MET A 204 0.83 27.37 19.69
N CYS A 205 0.54 26.10 19.35
CA CYS A 205 -0.81 25.56 19.31
C CYS A 205 -1.36 25.15 20.69
N ASN A 206 -0.51 24.92 21.69
CA ASN A 206 -0.91 24.61 23.06
C ASN A 206 -1.10 25.87 23.91
N ASP A 207 -0.27 26.89 23.70
CA ASP A 207 -0.36 28.17 24.44
C ASP A 207 -1.48 29.10 23.90
N GLY A 208 -1.97 28.83 22.68
CA GLY A 208 -3.02 29.60 22.02
C GLY A 208 -4.24 28.73 21.67
N ASP A 209 -5.29 28.83 22.47
CA ASP A 209 -6.57 28.15 22.27
C ASP A 209 -7.10 28.41 20.83
N LYS A 210 -7.08 27.36 19.99
CA LYS A 210 -7.32 27.32 18.53
C LYS A 210 -6.11 27.63 17.63
N CYS A 211 -5.22 26.66 17.49
CA CYS A 211 -4.67 26.36 16.16
C CYS A 211 -5.79 25.84 15.23
N LYS A 212 -6.49 26.76 14.56
CA LYS A 212 -7.22 26.45 13.33
C LYS A 212 -6.39 26.89 12.13
N MET A 213 -6.16 25.95 11.22
CA MET A 213 -5.92 26.20 9.79
C MET A 213 -7.21 25.87 9.03
#